data_AF-A0A924M9W2-F1
#
_entry.id   AF-A0A924M9W2-F1
#
_cell.length_a   1.000
_cell.length_b   1.000
_cell.length_c   1.000
_cell.angle_alpha   90.00
_cell.angle_beta   90.00
_cell.angle_gamma   90.00
#
_symmetry.space_group_name_H-M   'P 1'
#
loop_
_entity.id
_entity.type
_entity.pdbx_description
1 polymer ?
#
loop_
_entity_poly.entity_id
_entity_poly.type
_entity_poly.pdbx_seq_one_letter_code
_entity_poly.pdbx_strand_id
1 'polypeptide(L)' 'NIAGIRNKQGNVFGMMPHPERATNSVLGNIDGIKIFEILGLN' A
#
# COMPACT_ATOMS: atom_id res chain seq x y z
N ASN A 1 -9.29 0.81 15.06
CA ASN A 1 -8.84 1.31 13.75
C ASN A 1 -8.12 0.19 13.01
N ILE A 2 -8.68 -0.28 11.89
CA ILE A 2 -8.03 -1.27 11.02
C ILE A 2 -7.78 -0.58 9.68
N ALA A 3 -6.51 -0.35 9.34
CA ALA A 3 -6.08 0.28 8.07
C ALA A 3 -5.75 -0.76 6.98
N GLY A 4 -5.84 -2.05 7.30
CA GLY A 4 -5.66 -3.11 6.32
C GLY A 4 -5.91 -4.50 6.90
N ILE A 5 -6.21 -5.44 6.01
CA ILE A 5 -6.45 -6.84 6.28
C ILE A 5 -5.61 -7.68 5.32
N ARG A 6 -5.18 -8.85 5.77
CA ARG A 6 -4.56 -9.86 4.90
C ARG A 6 -5.28 -11.19 5.04
N ASN A 7 -5.29 -11.98 3.97
CA ASN A 7 -5.76 -13.36 4.08
C ASN A 7 -4.76 -14.21 4.92
N LYS A 8 -5.19 -15.41 5.33
CA LYS A 8 -4.35 -16.31 6.14
C LYS A 8 -3.05 -16.71 5.45
N GLN A 9 -3.08 -16.83 4.12
CA GLN A 9 -1.92 -17.20 3.31
C GLN A 9 -0.94 -16.04 3.11
N GLY A 10 -1.36 -14.79 3.37
CA GLY A 10 -0.51 -13.60 3.24
C GLY A 10 -0.22 -13.18 1.80
N ASN A 11 -1.02 -13.60 0.83
CA ASN A 11 -0.87 -13.23 -0.59
C ASN A 11 -1.97 -12.30 -1.11
N VAL A 12 -3.01 -12.05 -0.30
CA VAL A 12 -4.06 -11.07 -0.61
C VAL A 12 -4.11 -10.04 0.50
N PHE A 13 -4.00 -8.76 0.12
CA PHE A 13 -4.03 -7.63 1.02
C PHE A 13 -5.15 -6.67 0.60
N GLY A 14 -5.98 -6.27 1.55
CA GLY A 14 -6.91 -5.14 1.41
C GLY A 14 -6.45 -4.03 2.33
N MET A 15 -6.29 -2.80 1.84
CA MET A 15 -5.73 -1.68 2.60
C MET A 15 -6.56 -0.41 2.41
N MET A 16 -6.58 0.43 3.45
CA MET A 16 -7.13 1.79 3.43
C MET A 16 -6.21 2.70 4.27
N PRO A 17 -5.76 3.86 3.76
CA PRO A 17 -6.04 4.44 2.45
C PRO A 17 -5.40 3.67 1.29
N HIS A 18 -5.74 4.03 0.05
CA HIS A 18 -5.20 3.46 -1.19
C HIS A 18 -3.72 3.87 -1.37
N PRO A 19 -2.73 2.98 -1.11
CA PRO A 19 -1.30 3.33 -1.19
C PRO A 19 -0.86 3.72 -2.61
N GLU A 20 -1.48 3.20 -3.66
CA GLU A 20 -1.22 3.56 -5.06
C GLU A 20 -1.40 5.05 -5.33
N ARG A 21 -2.31 5.72 -4.61
CA ARG A 21 -2.54 7.17 -4.77
C ARG A 21 -1.46 8.00 -4.07
N ALA A 22 -0.74 7.41 -3.13
CA ALA A 22 0.35 8.04 -2.39
C ALA A 22 1.72 7.69 -2.98
N THR A 23 1.81 7.44 -4.30
CA THR A 23 3.07 7.13 -4.99
C THR A 23 3.59 8.30 -5.84
N ASN A 24 2.83 9.40 -5.93
CA ASN A 24 3.12 10.49 -6.86
C ASN A 24 3.32 11.80 -6.11
N SER A 25 4.49 12.41 -6.29
CA SER A 25 4.83 13.71 -5.71
C SER A 25 3.85 14.82 -6.12
N VAL A 26 3.28 14.75 -7.33
CA VAL A 26 2.25 15.68 -7.82
C VAL A 26 0.93 15.54 -7.05
N LEU A 27 0.63 14.34 -6.54
CA LEU A 27 -0.53 14.08 -5.69
C LEU A 27 -0.26 14.44 -4.22
N GLY A 28 0.91 14.98 -3.91
CA GLY A 28 1.28 15.48 -2.58
C GLY A 28 1.70 14.40 -1.58
N ASN A 29 1.87 13.15 -2.02
CA ASN A 29 2.32 12.07 -1.15
C ASN A 29 3.08 10.98 -1.94
N ILE A 30 4.18 10.49 -1.37
CA ILE A 30 5.06 9.45 -1.91
C ILE A 30 5.25 8.25 -0.95
N ASP A 31 4.62 8.25 0.23
CA ASP A 31 4.77 7.19 1.24
C ASP A 31 4.25 5.83 0.75
N GLY A 32 3.34 5.82 -0.22
CA GLY A 32 2.82 4.62 -0.84
C GLY A 32 3.88 3.78 -1.54
N ILE A 33 4.98 4.39 -2.02
CA ILE A 33 6.08 3.68 -2.70
C ILE A 33 6.67 2.60 -1.80
N LYS A 34 6.84 2.90 -0.50
CA LYS A 34 7.39 1.94 0.49
C LYS A 34 6.53 0.69 0.63
N ILE A 35 5.21 0.79 0.43
CA ILE A 35 4.32 -0.36 0.48
C ILE A 35 4.58 -1.30 -0.71
N PHE A 36 4.76 -0.74 -1.91
CA PHE A 36 5.09 -1.55 -3.09
C PHE A 36 6.51 -2.14 -3.01
N GLU A 37 7.48 -1.43 -2.42
CA GLU A 37 8.81 -1.98 -2.09
C GLU A 37 8.72 -3.20 -1.18
N ILE A 38 7.97 -3.10 -0.07
CA ILE A 38 7.82 -4.20 0.90
C ILE A 38 7.11 -5.40 0.27
N LEU A 39 6.15 -5.16 -0.63
CA LEU A 39 5.43 -6.20 -1.34
C LEU A 39 6.23 -6.80 -2.51
N GLY A 40 7.39 -6.23 -2.85
CA GLY A 40 8.22 -6.68 -3.97
C GLY A 40 7.57 -6.45 -5.33
N LEU A 41 6.77 -5.39 -5.45
CA LEU A 41 6.00 -5.04 -6.66
C LEU A 41 6.64 -3.92 -7.49
N ASN A 42 7.92 -3.62 -7.25
CA ASN A 42 8.69 -2.57 -7.93
C ASN A 42 9.52 -3.09 -9.10
#